data_AF-A0A9E0JC21-F1
#
_entry.id   AF-A0A9E0JC21-F1
#
_cell.length_a   1.000
_cell.length_b   1.000
_cell.length_c   1.000
_cell.angle_alpha   90.00
_cell.angle_beta   90.00
_cell.angle_gamma   90.00
#
_symmetry.space_group_name_H-M   'P 1'
#
loop_
_entity.id
_entity.type
_entity.pdbx_description
1 polymer ?
#
loop_
_entity_poly.entity_id
_entity_poly.type
_entity_poly.pdbx_seq_one_letter_code
_entity_poly.pdbx_strand_id
1 'polypeptide(L)'
;MEVLSLIVPLGVVLSVTSFLFFEKRAIQSNKLKESQGLPPPSVGDFYEKFRRYETIPNTIGFFLASYAISFILATFKHDPTYGLMHALSYIFVTTFIGSVIIFALKMKKNLLVQVFAGFLYGAPHIFAASLAFLTRYLIS
;
A
#
# COMPACT_ATOMS: atom_id res chain seq x y z
N MET A 1 -26.05 1.12 -4.99
CA MET A 1 -25.53 2.44 -4.57
C MET A 1 -25.18 2.47 -3.08
N GLU A 2 -26.11 2.21 -2.14
CA GLU A 2 -25.90 2.37 -0.68
C GLU A 2 -24.78 1.52 -0.05
N VAL A 3 -24.64 0.26 -0.46
CA VAL A 3 -23.56 -0.60 0.07
C VAL A 3 -22.19 -0.19 -0.49
N LEU A 4 -22.19 0.48 -1.65
CA LEU A 4 -20.99 0.92 -2.35
C LEU A 4 -20.38 2.17 -1.69
N SER A 5 -21.24 3.06 -1.21
CA SER A 5 -20.85 4.19 -0.34
C SER A 5 -20.26 3.77 1.00
N LEU A 6 -20.43 2.52 1.44
CA LEU A 6 -19.83 2.01 2.68
C LEU A 6 -18.51 1.28 2.43
N ILE A 7 -18.46 0.45 1.40
CA ILE A 7 -17.30 -0.42 1.12
C ILE A 7 -16.10 0.37 0.61
N VAL A 8 -16.33 1.41 -0.19
CA VAL A 8 -15.23 2.24 -0.72
C VAL A 8 -14.50 2.97 0.42
N PRO A 9 -15.19 3.72 1.31
CA PRO A 9 -14.51 4.31 2.48
C PRO A 9 -13.85 3.26 3.37
N LEU A 10 -14.49 2.11 3.59
CA LEU A 10 -13.92 1.04 4.41
C LEU A 10 -12.63 0.49 3.81
N GLY A 11 -12.60 0.21 2.50
CA GLY A 11 -11.40 -0.22 1.79
C GLY A 11 -10.29 0.82 1.85
N VAL A 12 -10.62 2.11 1.66
CA VAL A 12 -9.64 3.20 1.81
C VAL A 12 -9.07 3.22 3.23
N VAL A 13 -9.91 3.18 4.27
CA VAL A 13 -9.46 3.24 5.66
C VAL A 13 -8.58 2.04 6.02
N LEU A 14 -8.96 0.83 5.60
CA LEU A 14 -8.18 -0.39 5.86
C LEU A 14 -6.84 -0.37 5.12
N SER A 15 -6.81 0.04 3.85
CA SER A 15 -5.57 0.14 3.06
C SER A 15 -4.64 1.24 3.60
N VAL A 16 -5.17 2.41 3.97
CA VAL A 16 -4.38 3.50 4.57
C VAL A 16 -3.84 3.08 5.94
N THR A 17 -4.64 2.44 6.77
CA THR A 17 -4.21 1.95 8.08
C THR A 17 -3.11 0.89 7.94
N SER A 18 -3.27 -0.04 6.99
CA SER A 18 -2.25 -1.04 6.67
C SER A 18 -0.95 -0.38 6.20
N PHE A 19 -1.05 0.64 5.33
CA PHE A 19 0.12 1.40 4.90
C PHE A 19 0.84 2.05 6.08
N LEU A 20 0.11 2.77 6.95
CA LEU A 20 0.69 3.45 8.10
C LEU A 20 1.34 2.46 9.09
N PHE A 21 0.77 1.27 9.23
CA PHE A 21 1.35 0.21 10.05
C PHE A 21 2.72 -0.23 9.53
N PHE A 22 2.83 -0.57 8.24
CA PHE A 22 4.10 -1.00 7.64
C PHE A 22 5.11 0.14 7.54
N GLU A 23 4.65 1.37 7.33
CA GLU A 23 5.50 2.55 7.39
C GLU A 23 6.09 2.76 8.81
N LYS A 24 5.24 2.68 9.84
CA LYS A 24 5.70 2.78 11.24
C LYS A 24 6.74 1.70 11.54
N ARG A 25 6.53 0.48 11.08
CA ARG A 25 7.47 -0.64 11.22
C ARG A 25 8.81 -0.36 10.51
N ALA A 26 8.77 0.18 9.30
CA ALA A 26 9.98 0.56 8.56
C ALA A 26 10.79 1.65 9.29
N ILE A 27 10.11 2.66 9.83
CA ILE A 27 10.75 3.73 10.62
C ILE A 27 11.36 3.19 11.91
N GLN A 28 10.65 2.29 12.61
CA GLN A 28 11.15 1.65 13.82
C GLN A 28 12.40 0.79 13.55
N SER A 29 12.43 0.05 12.43
CA SER A 29 13.62 -0.72 12.04
C SER A 29 14.84 0.17 11.82
N ASN A 30 14.67 1.32 11.15
CA ASN A 30 15.77 2.28 10.98
C ASN A 30 16.25 2.84 12.33
N LYS A 31 15.33 3.24 13.22
CA LYS A 31 15.68 3.74 14.56
C LYS A 31 16.40 2.70 15.42
N LEU A 32 16.01 1.43 15.32
CA LEU A 32 16.67 0.34 16.03
C LEU A 32 18.13 0.19 15.55
N LYS A 33 18.37 0.22 14.24
CA LYS A 33 19.72 0.14 13.67
C LYS A 33 20.57 1.35 14.07
N GLU A 34 19.99 2.56 14.09
CA GLU A 34 20.65 3.75 14.64
C GLU A 34 21.03 3.57 16.12
N SER A 35 20.13 2.99 16.94
CA SER A 35 20.41 2.71 18.36
C SER A 35 21.50 1.66 18.59
N GLN A 36 21.74 0.79 17.60
CA GLN A 36 22.83 -0.20 17.59
C GLN A 36 24.18 0.39 17.14
N GLY A 37 24.26 1.71 16.95
CA GLY A 37 25.49 2.42 16.59
C GLY A 37 25.83 2.41 15.10
N LEU A 38 24.90 2.00 14.23
CA LEU A 38 25.12 2.07 12.78
C LEU A 38 25.06 3.53 12.30
N PRO A 39 26.14 4.09 11.72
CA PRO A 39 26.20 5.49 11.29
C PRO A 39 25.16 5.75 10.18
N PRO A 40 24.56 6.94 10.08
CA PRO A 40 23.50 7.20 9.09
C PRO A 40 23.98 6.87 7.66
N PRO A 41 23.12 6.26 6.82
CA PRO A 41 23.53 5.86 5.48
C PRO A 41 23.85 7.10 4.63
N SER A 42 24.85 6.96 3.76
CA SER A 42 25.20 8.03 2.83
C SER A 42 24.01 8.39 1.94
N VAL A 43 23.98 9.64 1.44
CA VAL A 43 22.85 10.12 0.64
C VAL A 43 22.66 9.29 -0.64
N GLY A 44 23.75 8.75 -1.21
CA GLY A 44 23.73 7.94 -2.43
C GLY A 44 23.54 6.43 -2.22
N ASP A 45 23.63 5.91 -1.00
CA ASP A 45 23.52 4.48 -0.75
C ASP A 45 22.06 4.03 -0.58
N PHE A 46 21.39 3.85 -1.70
CA PHE A 46 20.02 3.36 -1.75
C PHE A 46 19.89 1.93 -1.21
N TYR A 47 20.87 1.07 -1.44
CA TYR A 47 20.82 -0.32 -1.01
C TYR A 47 20.83 -0.41 0.52
N GLU A 48 21.71 0.34 1.18
CA GLU A 48 21.77 0.39 2.64
C GLU A 48 20.50 1.00 3.23
N LYS A 49 19.90 2.01 2.58
CA LYS A 49 18.58 2.52 2.98
C LYS A 49 17.50 1.45 2.86
N PHE A 50 17.44 0.70 1.76
CA PHE A 50 16.46 -0.37 1.59
C PHE A 50 16.57 -1.42 2.70
N ARG A 51 17.80 -1.81 3.07
CA ARG A 51 18.09 -2.77 4.14
C ARG A 51 17.77 -2.21 5.53
N ARG A 52 18.08 -0.94 5.80
CA ARG A 52 17.81 -0.31 7.10
C ARG A 52 16.34 -0.16 7.40
N TYR A 53 15.56 0.26 6.41
CA TYR A 53 14.12 0.40 6.55
C TYR A 53 13.36 -0.92 6.41
N GLU A 54 14.08 -2.05 6.21
CA GLU A 54 13.44 -3.35 5.96
C GLU A 54 12.38 -3.24 4.86
N THR A 55 12.76 -2.53 3.79
CA THR A 55 11.80 -2.09 2.77
C THR A 55 11.15 -3.29 2.09
N ILE A 56 11.94 -4.30 1.71
CA ILE A 56 11.45 -5.52 1.06
C ILE A 56 10.41 -6.26 1.93
N PRO A 57 10.69 -6.68 3.17
CA PRO A 57 9.70 -7.41 3.98
C PRO A 57 8.47 -6.55 4.32
N ASN A 58 8.63 -5.22 4.51
CA ASN A 58 7.49 -4.34 4.74
C ASN A 58 6.62 -4.16 3.48
N THR A 59 7.23 -4.06 2.30
CA THR A 59 6.53 -4.00 1.01
C THR A 59 5.79 -5.32 0.71
N ILE A 60 6.42 -6.47 0.97
CA ILE A 60 5.76 -7.78 0.83
C ILE A 60 4.60 -7.93 1.82
N GLY A 61 4.81 -7.55 3.08
CA GLY A 61 3.75 -7.56 4.09
C GLY A 61 2.57 -6.68 3.69
N PHE A 62 2.86 -5.49 3.16
CA PHE A 62 1.83 -4.57 2.67
C PHE A 62 1.08 -5.12 1.45
N PHE A 63 1.79 -5.78 0.52
CA PHE A 63 1.17 -6.50 -0.60
C PHE A 63 0.18 -7.55 -0.11
N LEU A 64 0.59 -8.40 0.83
CA LEU A 64 -0.26 -9.47 1.36
C LEU A 64 -1.48 -8.93 2.10
N ALA A 65 -1.30 -7.88 2.91
CA ALA A 65 -2.41 -7.22 3.60
C ALA A 65 -3.39 -6.58 2.61
N SER A 66 -2.88 -5.87 1.61
CA SER A 66 -3.70 -5.24 0.56
C SER A 66 -4.47 -6.27 -0.26
N TYR A 67 -3.84 -7.42 -0.55
CA TYR A 67 -4.47 -8.54 -1.24
C TYR A 67 -5.61 -9.10 -0.40
N ALA A 68 -5.36 -9.41 0.88
CA ALA A 68 -6.37 -9.98 1.77
C ALA A 68 -7.57 -9.04 1.94
N ILE A 69 -7.33 -7.75 2.18
CA ILE A 69 -8.39 -6.72 2.27
C ILE A 69 -9.20 -6.70 0.98
N SER A 70 -8.52 -6.58 -0.17
CA SER A 70 -9.20 -6.49 -1.47
C SER A 70 -9.98 -7.76 -1.81
N PHE A 71 -9.45 -8.94 -1.46
CA PHE A 71 -10.09 -10.23 -1.71
C PHE A 71 -11.34 -10.42 -0.85
N ILE A 72 -11.27 -10.05 0.44
CA ILE A 72 -12.42 -10.09 1.34
C ILE A 72 -13.52 -9.15 0.82
N LEU A 73 -13.17 -7.91 0.49
CA LEU A 73 -14.12 -6.94 -0.06
C LEU A 73 -14.74 -7.41 -1.38
N ALA A 74 -13.93 -7.99 -2.27
CA ALA A 74 -14.41 -8.57 -3.53
C ALA A 74 -15.34 -9.77 -3.29
N THR A 75 -15.10 -10.57 -2.24
CA THR A 75 -15.92 -11.75 -1.90
C THR A 75 -17.32 -11.36 -1.46
N PHE A 76 -17.46 -10.36 -0.59
CA PHE A 76 -18.76 -9.91 -0.09
C PHE A 76 -19.62 -9.17 -1.13
N LYS A 77 -19.05 -8.78 -2.27
CA LYS A 77 -19.70 -7.87 -3.21
C LYS A 77 -19.56 -8.23 -4.69
N HIS A 78 -19.07 -9.42 -5.01
CA HIS A 78 -18.96 -9.85 -6.40
C HIS A 78 -20.35 -9.83 -7.04
N ASP A 79 -20.57 -8.85 -7.90
CA ASP A 79 -21.75 -8.76 -8.74
C ASP A 79 -21.23 -8.76 -10.18
N PRO A 80 -21.55 -9.80 -10.96
CA PRO A 80 -21.05 -9.95 -12.33
C PRO A 80 -21.52 -8.82 -13.27
N THR A 81 -22.46 -7.97 -12.83
CA THR A 81 -22.86 -6.76 -13.56
C THR A 81 -21.89 -5.57 -13.37
N TYR A 82 -21.11 -5.52 -12.28
CA TYR A 82 -20.00 -4.56 -12.18
C TYR A 82 -18.84 -5.05 -13.04
N GLY A 83 -18.80 -4.59 -14.28
CA GLY A 83 -17.73 -4.93 -15.22
C GLY A 83 -16.34 -4.58 -14.69
N LEU A 84 -15.32 -5.23 -15.27
CA LEU A 84 -13.89 -5.08 -14.96
C LEU A 84 -13.45 -3.62 -14.80
N MET A 85 -14.01 -2.71 -15.60
CA MET A 85 -13.72 -1.28 -15.57
C MET A 85 -14.11 -0.62 -14.23
N HIS A 86 -15.23 -1.01 -13.61
CA HIS A 86 -15.65 -0.48 -12.32
C HIS A 86 -14.72 -0.97 -11.22
N ALA A 87 -14.39 -2.28 -11.20
CA ALA A 87 -13.44 -2.86 -10.26
C ALA A 87 -12.05 -2.20 -10.34
N LEU A 88 -11.51 -2.02 -11.55
CA LEU A 88 -10.23 -1.35 -11.78
C LEU A 88 -10.27 0.14 -11.38
N SER A 89 -11.39 0.82 -11.62
CA SER A 89 -11.57 2.21 -11.18
C SER A 89 -11.57 2.32 -9.65
N TYR A 90 -12.13 1.36 -8.92
CA TYR A 90 -12.05 1.34 -7.45
C TYR A 90 -10.64 1.09 -6.94
N ILE A 91 -9.91 0.15 -7.54
CA ILE A 91 -8.50 -0.09 -7.23
C ILE A 91 -7.67 1.18 -7.49
N PHE A 92 -7.89 1.81 -8.64
CA PHE A 92 -7.16 3.01 -9.03
C PHE A 92 -7.47 4.18 -8.09
N VAL A 93 -8.74 4.45 -7.79
CA VAL A 93 -9.16 5.57 -6.92
C VAL A 93 -8.65 5.38 -5.49
N THR A 94 -8.78 4.17 -4.92
CA THR A 94 -8.29 3.89 -3.57
C THR A 94 -6.76 3.99 -3.48
N THR A 95 -6.04 3.48 -4.48
CA THR A 95 -4.58 3.64 -4.57
C THR A 95 -4.21 5.11 -4.73
N PHE A 96 -4.87 5.84 -5.62
CA PHE A 96 -4.60 7.25 -5.90
C PHE A 96 -4.81 8.12 -4.66
N ILE A 97 -5.94 7.96 -3.97
CA ILE A 97 -6.21 8.65 -2.70
C ILE A 97 -5.16 8.29 -1.65
N GLY A 98 -4.82 7.01 -1.51
CA GLY A 98 -3.75 6.55 -0.62
C GLY A 98 -2.42 7.22 -0.93
N SER A 99 -2.00 7.24 -2.20
CA SER A 99 -0.77 7.90 -2.66
C SER A 99 -0.79 9.41 -2.40
N VAL A 100 -1.92 10.08 -2.61
CA VAL A 100 -2.08 11.52 -2.30
C VAL A 100 -1.93 11.77 -0.80
N ILE A 101 -2.53 10.94 0.05
CA ILE A 101 -2.38 11.05 1.51
C ILE A 101 -0.92 10.85 1.93
N ILE A 102 -0.25 9.84 1.38
CA ILE A 102 1.17 9.56 1.65
C ILE A 102 2.04 10.73 1.21
N PHE A 103 1.77 11.27 0.03
CA PHE A 103 2.46 12.42 -0.53
C PHE A 103 2.28 13.66 0.38
N ALA A 104 1.06 13.93 0.83
CA ALA A 104 0.75 15.01 1.76
C ALA A 104 1.46 14.83 3.11
N LEU A 105 1.44 13.62 3.70
CA LEU A 105 2.12 13.32 4.97
C LEU A 105 3.64 13.47 4.88
N LYS A 106 4.22 13.22 3.69
CA LYS A 106 5.67 13.31 3.48
C LYS A 106 6.15 14.61 2.86
N MET A 107 5.30 15.61 2.65
CA MET A 107 5.65 16.88 2.00
C MET A 107 6.91 17.57 2.55
N LYS A 108 7.27 17.34 3.82
CA LYS A 108 8.48 17.90 4.47
C LYS A 108 9.78 17.12 4.21
N LYS A 109 9.74 15.99 3.49
CA LYS A 109 10.91 15.15 3.13
C LYS A 109 11.35 15.46 1.69
N ASN A 110 12.57 15.07 1.34
CA ASN A 110 13.10 15.24 -0.03
C ASN A 110 12.18 14.56 -1.07
N LEU A 111 11.88 15.25 -2.18
CA LEU A 111 10.96 14.84 -3.25
C LEU A 111 11.24 13.41 -3.75
N LEU A 112 12.51 13.06 -3.88
CA LEU A 112 12.94 11.74 -4.36
C LEU A 112 12.49 10.62 -3.41
N VAL A 113 12.55 10.84 -2.09
CA VAL A 113 12.08 9.87 -1.08
C VAL A 113 10.56 9.73 -1.10
N GLN A 114 9.83 10.80 -1.43
CA GLN A 114 8.37 10.76 -1.56
C GLN A 114 7.94 9.94 -2.78
N VAL A 115 8.57 10.17 -3.94
CA VAL A 115 8.28 9.44 -5.18
C VAL A 115 8.60 7.96 -5.01
N PHE A 116 9.75 7.63 -4.42
CA PHE A 116 10.11 6.24 -4.16
C PHE A 116 9.14 5.58 -3.16
N ALA A 117 8.75 6.26 -2.08
CA ALA A 117 7.77 5.71 -1.14
C ALA A 117 6.38 5.54 -1.78
N GLY A 118 5.92 6.51 -2.57
CA GLY A 118 4.67 6.43 -3.31
C GLY A 118 4.66 5.25 -4.29
N PHE A 119 5.78 5.02 -4.99
CA PHE A 119 5.91 3.90 -5.93
C PHE A 119 6.06 2.55 -5.22
N LEU A 120 6.91 2.47 -4.18
CA LEU A 120 7.21 1.26 -3.41
C LEU A 120 6.00 0.69 -2.69
N TYR A 121 5.02 1.52 -2.36
CA TYR A 121 3.78 1.08 -1.72
C TYR A 121 2.60 1.10 -2.70
N GLY A 122 2.53 2.05 -3.64
CA GLY A 122 1.48 2.12 -4.64
C GLY A 122 1.45 0.90 -5.58
N ALA A 123 2.61 0.51 -6.13
CA ALA A 123 2.68 -0.64 -7.04
C ALA A 123 2.21 -1.96 -6.38
N PRO A 124 2.69 -2.36 -5.19
CA PRO A 124 2.19 -3.55 -4.53
C PRO A 124 0.69 -3.49 -4.24
N HIS A 125 0.13 -2.33 -3.88
CA HIS A 125 -1.32 -2.20 -3.66
C HIS A 125 -2.11 -2.44 -4.96
N ILE A 126 -1.71 -1.82 -6.08
CA ILE A 126 -2.37 -2.01 -7.38
C ILE A 126 -2.32 -3.48 -7.80
N PHE A 127 -1.14 -4.10 -7.74
CA PHE A 127 -0.97 -5.50 -8.11
C PHE A 127 -1.77 -6.42 -7.19
N ALA A 128 -1.71 -6.21 -5.88
CA ALA A 128 -2.44 -7.00 -4.90
C ALA A 128 -3.95 -6.92 -5.11
N ALA A 129 -4.48 -5.72 -5.31
CA ALA A 129 -5.91 -5.53 -5.50
C ALA A 129 -6.36 -6.10 -6.86
N SER A 130 -5.61 -5.86 -7.93
CA SER A 130 -5.90 -6.45 -9.26
C SER A 130 -5.89 -7.98 -9.22
N LEU A 131 -4.91 -8.57 -8.53
CA LEU A 131 -4.83 -10.01 -8.34
C LEU A 131 -6.01 -10.52 -7.50
N ALA A 132 -6.38 -9.85 -6.42
CA ALA A 132 -7.51 -10.23 -5.59
C ALA A 132 -8.84 -10.26 -6.37
N PHE A 133 -9.07 -9.25 -7.22
CA PHE A 133 -10.23 -9.22 -8.11
C PHE A 133 -10.20 -10.34 -9.15
N LEU A 134 -9.05 -10.58 -9.78
CA LEU A 134 -8.88 -11.69 -10.73
C LEU A 134 -9.13 -13.04 -10.07
N THR A 135 -8.55 -13.29 -8.90
CA THR A 135 -8.76 -14.51 -8.13
C THR A 135 -10.24 -14.69 -7.79
N ARG A 136 -10.93 -13.62 -7.35
CA ARG A 136 -12.36 -13.71 -7.05
C ARG A 136 -13.20 -14.01 -8.30
N TYR A 137 -12.85 -13.41 -9.44
CA TYR A 137 -13.52 -13.64 -10.72
C TYR A 137 -13.34 -15.08 -11.20
N LEU A 138 -12.13 -15.64 -11.11
CA LEU A 138 -11.84 -17.03 -11.51
C LEU A 138 -12.52 -18.09 -10.62
N ILE A 139 -12.81 -17.75 -9.36
CA ILE A 139 -13.46 -18.65 -8.40
C ILE A 139 -15.00 -18.48 -8.42
N SER A 140 -15.52 -17.48 -9.14
CA SER A 140 -16.97 -17.22 -9.23
C SER A 140 -17.64 -17.96 -10.36
#